data_AF-A0A6A5UL58-F1
#
_entry.id   AF-A0A6A5UL58-F1
#
_cell.length_a   1.000
_cell.length_b   1.000
_cell.length_c   1.000
_cell.angle_alpha   90.00
_cell.angle_beta   90.00
_cell.angle_gamma   90.00
#
_symmetry.space_group_name_H-M   'P 1'
#
loop_
_entity.id
_entity.type
_entity.pdbx_description
1 polymer ?
#
loop_
_entity_poly.entity_id
_entity_poly.type
_entity_poly.pdbx_seq_one_letter_code
_entity_poly.pdbx_strand_id
1 'polypeptide(L)'
;MPGASAAGKRSKVEDNAKKYIFSRTPEKYHHFIIPDFPLGCKRRIFDPNYLDTLYAPNLEVVPEGIREVTETGIISENGKEDDSDVIVLATGFQVQQFLTPMEIIGKQGKSLNQQWKEHRGAQAYKGSYVHNFPNLAILFGPNTFPAHNSALFAIEVQVSYVARTLLAPLVDRRFSVMEVKSTAENQ
;
A
#
# COMPACT_ATOMS: atom_id res chain seq x y z
N MET A 1 -18.08 8.78 -6.49
CA MET A 1 -17.32 10.03 -6.33
C MET A 1 -17.75 10.73 -5.05
N PRO A 2 -16.85 11.37 -4.28
CA PRO A 2 -17.26 12.12 -3.09
C PRO A 2 -18.26 13.23 -3.48
N GLY A 3 -19.27 13.48 -2.65
CA GLY A 3 -20.22 14.58 -2.88
C GLY A 3 -19.55 15.95 -2.85
N ALA A 4 -20.17 16.97 -3.46
CA ALA A 4 -19.59 18.30 -3.63
C ALA A 4 -19.05 18.94 -2.34
N SER A 5 -19.74 18.74 -1.20
CA SER A 5 -19.29 19.20 0.12
C SER A 5 -17.96 18.57 0.56
N ALA A 6 -17.78 17.26 0.31
CA ALA A 6 -16.56 16.55 0.64
C ALA A 6 -15.40 16.96 -0.27
N ALA A 7 -15.68 17.21 -1.56
CA ALA A 7 -14.68 17.74 -2.48
C ALA A 7 -14.16 19.14 -2.06
N GLY A 8 -15.06 20.04 -1.65
CA GLY A 8 -14.68 21.37 -1.16
C GLY A 8 -13.85 21.33 0.13
N LYS A 9 -14.19 20.43 1.06
CA LYS A 9 -13.36 20.21 2.28
C LYS A 9 -11.97 19.69 1.93
N ARG A 10 -11.85 18.75 0.98
CA ARG A 10 -10.57 18.20 0.55
C ARG A 10 -9.66 19.28 -0.04
N SER A 11 -10.20 20.12 -0.93
CA SER A 11 -9.43 21.22 -1.55
C SER A 11 -8.84 22.14 -0.49
N LYS A 12 -9.63 22.56 0.51
CA LYS A 12 -9.13 23.44 1.59
C LYS A 12 -7.98 22.82 2.39
N VAL A 13 -8.04 21.51 2.67
CA VAL A 13 -6.96 20.81 3.38
C VAL A 13 -5.72 20.70 2.49
N GLU A 14 -5.91 20.44 1.20
CA GLU A 14 -4.83 20.38 0.22
C GLU A 14 -4.13 21.73 0.07
N ASP A 15 -4.88 22.83 -0.01
CA ASP A 15 -4.34 24.19 -0.12
C ASP A 15 -3.52 24.56 1.14
N ASN A 16 -4.01 24.19 2.33
CA ASN A 16 -3.26 24.40 3.57
C ASN A 16 -1.97 23.58 3.61
N ALA A 17 -2.00 22.33 3.14
CA ALA A 17 -0.80 21.49 3.05
C ALA A 17 0.23 22.08 2.08
N LYS A 18 -0.21 22.56 0.90
CA LYS A 18 0.67 23.24 -0.06
C LYS A 18 1.32 24.48 0.53
N LYS A 19 0.54 25.34 1.21
CA LYS A 19 1.06 26.53 1.90
C LYS A 19 2.13 26.17 2.94
N TYR A 20 1.87 25.13 3.74
CA TYR A 20 2.84 24.65 4.72
C TYR A 20 4.14 24.18 4.06
N ILE A 21 4.04 23.36 2.99
CA ILE A 21 5.21 22.86 2.26
C ILE A 21 6.04 24.03 1.72
N PHE A 22 5.41 24.99 1.02
CA PHE A 22 6.11 26.15 0.49
C PHE A 22 6.76 27.01 1.58
N SER A 23 6.11 27.19 2.73
CA SER A 23 6.67 27.98 3.83
C SER A 23 7.89 27.35 4.51
N ARG A 24 8.13 26.05 4.29
CA ARG A 24 9.18 25.26 4.95
C ARG A 24 10.21 24.69 3.98
N THR A 25 10.12 25.05 2.70
CA THR A 25 11.00 24.53 1.64
C THR A 25 11.76 25.68 0.98
N PRO A 26 13.06 25.52 0.66
CA PRO A 26 13.79 26.48 -0.16
C PRO A 26 13.10 26.75 -1.50
N GLU A 27 13.08 28.01 -1.94
CA GLU A 27 12.41 28.41 -3.20
C GLU A 27 12.90 27.63 -4.42
N LYS A 28 14.18 27.22 -4.45
CA LYS A 28 14.76 26.40 -5.53
C LYS A 28 14.04 25.07 -5.77
N TYR A 29 13.31 24.54 -4.80
CA TYR A 29 12.59 23.26 -4.91
C TYR A 29 11.07 23.41 -5.15
N HIS A 30 10.54 24.64 -5.15
CA HIS A 30 9.09 24.88 -5.24
C HIS A 30 8.46 24.36 -6.54
N HIS A 31 9.24 24.26 -7.62
CA HIS A 31 8.74 23.82 -8.92
C HIS A 31 8.40 22.32 -9.00
N PHE A 32 8.82 21.50 -8.01
CA PHE A 32 8.55 20.06 -8.00
C PHE A 32 8.17 19.47 -6.62
N ILE A 33 8.35 20.21 -5.52
CA ILE A 33 8.10 19.68 -4.17
C ILE A 33 6.63 19.29 -3.92
N ILE A 34 5.69 19.86 -4.69
CA ILE A 34 4.27 19.55 -4.58
C ILE A 34 3.95 18.33 -5.44
N PRO A 35 3.41 17.24 -4.85
CA PRO A 35 3.01 16.08 -5.63
C PRO A 35 1.87 16.36 -6.61
N ASP A 36 1.87 15.62 -7.72
CA ASP A 36 0.92 15.72 -8.83
C ASP A 36 -0.36 14.89 -8.65
N PHE A 37 -0.56 14.31 -7.47
CA PHE A 37 -1.74 13.52 -7.12
C PHE A 37 -2.61 14.20 -6.05
N PRO A 38 -3.96 14.02 -6.08
CA PRO A 38 -4.85 14.63 -5.11
C PRO A 38 -4.59 14.16 -3.67
N LEU A 39 -4.91 15.03 -2.70
CA LEU A 39 -4.82 14.69 -1.28
C LEU A 39 -5.66 13.43 -0.95
N GLY A 40 -5.02 12.45 -0.33
CA GLY A 40 -5.65 11.19 0.09
C GLY A 40 -5.56 10.05 -0.93
N CYS A 41 -5.05 10.29 -2.14
CA CYS A 41 -4.72 9.21 -3.09
C CYS A 41 -3.57 8.33 -2.58
N LYS A 42 -2.67 8.90 -1.78
CA LYS A 42 -1.63 8.17 -1.03
C LYS A 42 -1.76 8.47 0.46
N ARG A 43 -1.23 7.58 1.30
CA ARG A 43 -1.17 7.80 2.74
C ARG A 43 -0.29 9.01 3.04
N ARG A 44 -0.81 9.94 3.86
CA ARG A 44 -0.06 11.13 4.26
C ARG A 44 1.08 10.74 5.20
N ILE A 45 2.23 11.36 4.98
CA ILE A 45 3.36 11.36 5.90
C ILE A 45 3.30 12.69 6.64
N PHE A 46 3.39 12.65 7.97
CA PHE A 46 3.54 13.86 8.77
C PHE A 46 5.00 14.27 8.74
N ASP A 47 5.26 15.56 8.53
CA ASP A 47 6.60 16.11 8.45
C ASP A 47 7.30 16.01 9.81
N PRO A 48 8.32 15.14 9.99
CA PRO A 48 9.09 15.06 11.22
C PRO A 48 10.32 15.98 11.12
N ASN A 49 10.14 17.18 10.58
CA ASN A 49 11.18 18.13 10.15
C ASN A 49 11.97 17.73 8.89
N TYR A 50 11.41 16.90 8.02
CA TYR A 50 11.97 16.60 6.69
C TYR A 50 12.14 17.89 5.86
N LEU A 51 11.14 18.77 5.83
CA LEU A 51 11.21 19.98 5.01
C LEU A 51 12.35 20.92 5.46
N ASP A 52 12.62 20.98 6.77
CA ASP A 52 13.72 21.78 7.32
C ASP A 52 15.08 21.28 6.87
N THR A 53 15.25 19.97 6.68
CA THR A 53 16.52 19.40 6.21
C THR A 53 16.89 19.89 4.82
N LEU A 54 15.92 20.35 4.02
CA LEU A 54 16.15 20.83 2.66
C LEU A 54 17.00 22.12 2.60
N TYR A 55 17.15 22.83 3.72
CA TYR A 55 18.04 23.99 3.84
C TYR A 55 19.50 23.61 4.17
N ALA A 56 19.80 22.35 4.46
CA ALA A 56 21.14 21.95 4.83
C ALA A 56 22.14 22.19 3.68
N PRO A 57 23.33 22.75 3.94
CA PRO A 57 24.30 23.08 2.89
C PRO A 57 24.89 21.84 2.21
N ASN A 58 24.77 20.67 2.83
CA ASN A 58 25.26 19.37 2.36
C ASN A 58 24.13 18.49 1.78
N LEU A 59 22.98 19.07 1.44
CA LEU A 59 21.85 18.35 0.87
C LEU A 59 21.46 18.96 -0.48
N GLU A 60 21.32 18.08 -1.47
CA GLU A 60 20.74 18.40 -2.76
C GLU A 60 19.61 17.42 -3.09
N VAL A 61 18.44 17.96 -3.45
CA VAL A 61 17.35 17.16 -4.03
C VAL A 61 17.45 17.24 -5.55
N VAL A 62 17.65 16.09 -6.18
CA VAL A 62 17.70 15.95 -7.65
C VAL A 62 16.39 15.29 -8.11
N PRO A 63 15.47 16.02 -8.77
CA PRO A 63 14.17 15.51 -9.19
C PRO A 63 14.24 14.76 -10.53
N GLU A 64 15.23 13.89 -10.68
CA GLU A 64 15.51 13.17 -11.94
C GLU A 64 15.52 11.65 -11.72
N GLY A 65 15.31 10.91 -12.81
CA GLY A 65 15.48 9.45 -12.79
C GLY A 65 16.94 9.04 -12.74
N ILE A 66 17.18 7.81 -12.31
CA ILE A 66 18.50 7.17 -12.32
C ILE A 66 18.56 6.23 -13.52
N ARG A 67 19.58 6.38 -14.37
CA ARG A 67 19.83 5.51 -15.53
C ARG A 67 20.52 4.22 -15.11
N GLU A 68 21.63 4.33 -14.39
CA GLU A 68 22.39 3.17 -13.91
C GLU A 68 23.21 3.49 -12.66
N VAL A 69 23.63 2.43 -11.97
CA VAL A 69 24.61 2.46 -10.87
C VAL A 69 25.95 2.03 -11.44
N THR A 70 27.00 2.79 -11.16
CA THR A 70 28.37 2.53 -11.61
C THR A 70 29.22 1.97 -10.48
N GLU A 71 30.50 1.71 -10.75
CA GLU A 71 31.46 1.33 -9.71
C GLU A 71 31.66 2.42 -8.65
N THR A 72 31.48 3.70 -9.02
CA THR A 72 31.77 4.85 -8.15
C THR A 72 30.53 5.61 -7.68
N GLY A 73 29.35 5.36 -8.25
CA GLY A 73 28.15 6.11 -7.91
C GLY A 73 26.95 5.84 -8.81
N ILE A 74 26.29 6.91 -9.26
CA ILE A 74 25.09 6.82 -10.12
C ILE A 74 25.20 7.75 -11.33
N ILE A 75 24.54 7.36 -12.42
CA ILE A 75 24.32 8.22 -13.58
C ILE A 75 22.84 8.55 -13.65
N SER A 76 22.50 9.84 -13.62
CA SER A 76 21.11 10.27 -13.80
C SER A 76 20.67 10.14 -15.28
N GLU A 77 19.37 10.22 -15.53
CA GLU A 77 18.82 10.16 -16.89
C GLU A 77 19.35 11.27 -17.81
N ASN A 78 19.76 12.42 -17.26
CA ASN A 78 20.34 13.51 -18.03
C ASN A 78 21.84 13.32 -18.34
N GLY A 79 22.47 12.25 -17.82
CA GLY A 79 23.88 11.92 -18.01
C GLY A 79 24.83 12.52 -16.97
N LYS A 80 24.33 13.17 -15.91
CA LYS A 80 25.16 13.62 -14.78
C LYS A 80 25.66 12.41 -14.00
N GLU A 81 26.97 12.38 -13.78
CA GLU A 81 27.63 11.41 -12.91
C GLU A 81 27.73 12.01 -11.50
N ASP A 82 27.23 11.26 -10.52
CA ASP A 82 27.31 11.62 -9.10
C ASP A 82 28.00 10.47 -8.34
N ASP A 83 29.28 10.69 -7.99
CA ASP A 83 30.05 9.75 -7.16
C ASP A 83 29.42 9.65 -5.77
N SER A 84 29.36 8.43 -5.24
CA SER A 84 28.70 8.14 -3.96
C SER A 84 29.40 6.99 -3.24
N ASP A 85 29.88 7.26 -2.02
CA ASP A 85 30.44 6.20 -1.16
C ASP A 85 29.37 5.21 -0.68
N VAL A 86 28.12 5.66 -0.55
CA VAL A 86 26.99 4.88 -0.03
C VAL A 86 25.70 5.20 -0.79
N ILE A 87 24.98 4.15 -1.20
CA ILE A 87 23.65 4.26 -1.81
C ILE A 87 22.61 3.62 -0.89
N VAL A 88 21.57 4.38 -0.53
CA VAL A 88 20.46 3.90 0.31
C VAL A 88 19.21 3.70 -0.54
N LEU A 89 18.74 2.44 -0.65
CA LEU A 89 17.57 2.09 -1.45
C LEU A 89 16.26 2.28 -0.66
N ALA A 90 15.66 3.47 -0.76
CA ALA A 90 14.35 3.79 -0.19
C ALA A 90 13.17 3.52 -1.15
N THR A 91 13.12 2.34 -1.78
CA THR A 91 12.27 2.03 -2.95
C THR A 91 10.84 1.56 -2.64
N GLY A 92 10.42 1.61 -1.38
CA GLY A 92 9.03 1.35 -0.97
C GLY A 92 8.64 -0.13 -0.89
N PHE A 93 7.37 -0.45 -1.19
CA PHE A 93 6.76 -1.76 -0.93
C PHE A 93 5.84 -2.23 -2.06
N GLN A 94 5.80 -3.55 -2.30
CA GLN A 94 4.87 -4.20 -3.24
C GLN A 94 3.52 -4.49 -2.58
N VAL A 95 2.72 -3.45 -2.35
CA VAL A 95 1.47 -3.52 -1.55
C VAL A 95 0.31 -4.30 -2.19
N GLN A 96 0.42 -4.68 -3.46
CA GLN A 96 -0.62 -5.45 -4.17
C GLN A 96 -0.30 -6.96 -4.24
N GLN A 97 0.91 -7.36 -3.86
CA GLN A 97 1.34 -8.76 -3.92
C GLN A 97 1.03 -9.46 -2.59
N PHE A 98 -0.24 -9.78 -2.39
CA PHE A 98 -0.69 -10.47 -1.18
C PHE A 98 -0.06 -11.87 -1.07
N LEU A 99 0.34 -12.23 0.15
CA LEU A 99 0.83 -13.57 0.51
C LEU A 99 2.09 -14.04 -0.23
N THR A 100 2.75 -13.18 -1.01
CA THR A 100 4.03 -13.49 -1.66
C THR A 100 5.14 -13.63 -0.59
N PRO A 101 6.06 -14.61 -0.70
CA PRO A 101 6.26 -15.53 -1.84
C PRO A 101 5.55 -16.89 -1.71
N MET A 102 4.54 -17.03 -0.84
CA MET A 102 3.87 -18.32 -0.64
C MET A 102 3.11 -18.76 -1.88
N GLU A 103 3.22 -20.05 -2.19
CA GLU A 103 2.39 -20.71 -3.19
C GLU A 103 1.28 -21.49 -2.49
N ILE A 104 0.04 -21.05 -2.71
CA ILE A 104 -1.15 -21.67 -2.12
C ILE A 104 -2.00 -22.22 -3.27
N ILE A 105 -2.16 -23.54 -3.31
CA ILE A 105 -2.91 -24.24 -4.36
C ILE A 105 -4.31 -24.58 -3.85
N GLY A 106 -5.32 -24.14 -4.58
CA GLY A 106 -6.72 -24.39 -4.28
C GLY A 106 -7.17 -25.80 -4.68
N LYS A 107 -8.40 -26.17 -4.32
CA LYS A 107 -8.94 -27.52 -4.56
C LYS A 107 -9.06 -27.88 -6.05
N GLN A 108 -9.11 -26.89 -6.93
CA GLN A 108 -9.14 -27.06 -8.40
C GLN A 108 -7.74 -27.06 -9.03
N GLY A 109 -6.66 -27.14 -8.24
CA GLY A 109 -5.28 -27.18 -8.73
C GLY A 109 -4.72 -25.83 -9.21
N LYS A 110 -5.50 -24.75 -9.15
CA LYS A 110 -5.05 -23.39 -9.45
C LYS A 110 -4.45 -22.71 -8.22
N SER A 111 -3.37 -21.95 -8.41
CA SER A 111 -2.81 -21.15 -7.33
C SER A 111 -3.65 -19.91 -7.03
N LEU A 112 -3.58 -19.41 -5.79
CA LEU A 112 -4.27 -18.19 -5.37
C LEU A 112 -3.89 -16.98 -6.21
N ASN A 113 -2.59 -16.83 -6.50
CA ASN A 113 -2.09 -15.76 -7.34
C ASN A 113 -2.57 -15.89 -8.80
N GLN A 114 -2.68 -17.11 -9.33
CA GLN A 114 -3.27 -17.33 -10.66
C GLN A 114 -4.75 -16.93 -10.68
N GLN A 115 -5.53 -17.38 -9.68
CA GLN A 115 -6.94 -17.03 -9.57
C GLN A 115 -7.14 -15.51 -9.50
N TRP A 116 -6.37 -14.79 -8.68
CA TRP A 116 -6.44 -13.33 -8.60
C TRP A 116 -6.01 -12.61 -9.89
N LYS A 117 -5.04 -13.15 -10.65
CA LYS A 117 -4.65 -12.63 -11.97
C LYS A 117 -5.74 -12.80 -13.03
N GLU A 118 -6.49 -13.90 -12.98
CA GLU A 118 -7.63 -14.17 -13.88
C GLU A 118 -8.85 -13.29 -13.52
N HIS A 119 -8.93 -12.80 -12.28
CA HIS A 119 -9.92 -11.83 -11.82
C HIS A 119 -9.39 -10.38 -11.90
N ARG A 120 -10.17 -9.40 -11.43
CA ARG A 120 -9.76 -7.98 -11.42
C ARG A 120 -8.78 -7.64 -10.28
N GLY A 121 -7.85 -8.54 -9.98
CA GLY A 121 -6.90 -8.43 -8.88
C GLY A 121 -7.30 -9.20 -7.62
N ALA A 122 -6.55 -8.96 -6.54
CA ALA A 122 -6.73 -9.66 -5.29
C ALA A 122 -8.08 -9.34 -4.65
N GLN A 123 -8.84 -10.39 -4.34
CA GLN A 123 -10.16 -10.31 -3.74
C GLN A 123 -10.34 -11.40 -2.69
N ALA A 124 -11.19 -11.12 -1.71
CA ALA A 124 -11.57 -12.08 -0.69
C ALA A 124 -12.89 -11.62 -0.06
N TYR A 125 -13.78 -12.57 0.20
CA TYR A 125 -15.01 -12.34 0.96
C TYR A 125 -14.66 -11.86 2.38
N LYS A 126 -15.19 -10.67 2.73
CA LYS A 126 -14.84 -9.95 3.97
C LYS A 126 -13.33 -9.84 4.17
N GLY A 127 -12.58 -9.80 3.07
CA GLY A 127 -11.13 -9.72 3.04
C GLY A 127 -10.39 -10.89 3.69
N SER A 128 -11.07 -12.00 3.95
CA SER A 128 -10.53 -13.13 4.73
C SER A 128 -10.68 -14.49 4.04
N TYR A 129 -11.75 -14.71 3.28
CA TYR A 129 -12.04 -16.01 2.66
C TYR A 129 -12.05 -15.91 1.14
N VAL A 130 -11.49 -16.90 0.46
CA VAL A 130 -11.41 -16.95 -1.00
C VAL A 130 -12.09 -18.24 -1.48
N HIS A 131 -12.97 -18.15 -2.46
CA HIS A 131 -13.57 -19.34 -3.08
C HIS A 131 -12.45 -20.22 -3.66
N ASN A 132 -12.65 -21.54 -3.72
CA ASN A 132 -11.66 -22.55 -4.16
C ASN A 132 -10.52 -22.81 -3.15
N PHE A 133 -10.51 -22.15 -1.98
CA PHE A 133 -9.54 -22.37 -0.90
C PHE A 133 -10.25 -22.77 0.42
N PRO A 134 -10.71 -24.03 0.53
CA PRO A 134 -11.41 -24.50 1.72
C PRO A 134 -10.51 -24.46 2.96
N ASN A 135 -11.08 -24.13 4.11
CA ASN A 135 -10.40 -24.00 5.41
C ASN A 135 -9.20 -23.02 5.43
N LEU A 136 -9.03 -22.19 4.41
CA LEU A 136 -8.03 -21.12 4.39
C LEU A 136 -8.66 -19.81 4.88
N ALA A 137 -8.00 -19.16 5.83
CA ALA A 137 -8.32 -17.80 6.25
C ALA A 137 -7.11 -16.89 6.06
N ILE A 138 -7.33 -15.72 5.46
CA ILE A 138 -6.34 -14.67 5.28
C ILE A 138 -6.58 -13.59 6.33
N LEU A 139 -5.59 -13.32 7.17
CA LEU A 139 -5.59 -12.11 8.00
C LEU A 139 -4.93 -10.98 7.23
N PHE A 140 -5.45 -9.77 7.40
CA PHE A 140 -4.99 -8.59 6.69
C PHE A 140 -5.01 -8.74 5.15
N GLY A 141 -6.03 -9.45 4.66
CA GLY A 141 -6.21 -9.75 3.24
C GLY A 141 -6.75 -8.57 2.42
N PRO A 142 -7.07 -8.81 1.14
CA PRO A 142 -7.50 -7.77 0.21
C PRO A 142 -8.69 -6.94 0.74
N ASN A 143 -8.67 -5.63 0.44
CA ASN A 143 -9.74 -4.69 0.78
C ASN A 143 -10.00 -4.46 2.29
N THR A 144 -9.11 -4.92 3.18
CA THR A 144 -9.26 -4.74 4.65
C THR A 144 -8.49 -3.57 5.24
N PHE A 145 -7.68 -2.88 4.43
CA PHE A 145 -6.80 -1.81 4.89
C PHE A 145 -7.12 -0.44 4.25
N PRO A 146 -8.12 0.29 4.78
CA PRO A 146 -8.26 1.71 4.47
C PRO A 146 -7.03 2.47 4.97
N ALA A 147 -6.51 3.39 4.16
CA ALA A 147 -5.30 4.18 4.47
C ALA A 147 -5.39 5.05 5.76
N HIS A 148 -6.54 5.07 6.44
CA HIS A 148 -6.84 5.92 7.59
C HIS A 148 -7.22 5.15 8.85
N ASN A 149 -7.20 3.81 8.82
CA ASN A 149 -7.55 2.98 9.99
C ASN A 149 -6.33 2.23 10.55
N SER A 150 -6.47 1.74 11.79
CA SER A 150 -5.46 0.92 12.45
C SER A 150 -5.41 -0.48 11.83
N ALA A 151 -4.23 -0.90 11.38
CA ALA A 151 -4.00 -2.27 10.93
C ALA A 151 -4.24 -3.27 12.07
N LEU A 152 -3.82 -2.93 13.29
CA LEU A 152 -4.00 -3.77 14.47
C LEU A 152 -5.48 -4.06 14.74
N PHE A 153 -6.31 -3.02 14.75
CA PHE A 153 -7.75 -3.19 14.97
C PHE A 153 -8.40 -4.03 13.87
N ALA A 154 -8.03 -3.81 12.61
CA ALA A 154 -8.52 -4.63 11.50
C ALA A 154 -8.17 -6.12 11.70
N ILE A 155 -6.93 -6.41 12.12
CA ILE A 155 -6.46 -7.76 12.41
C ILE A 155 -7.21 -8.35 13.61
N GLU A 156 -7.42 -7.63 14.71
CA GLU A 156 -8.17 -8.11 15.88
C GLU A 156 -9.61 -8.51 15.53
N VAL A 157 -10.27 -7.69 14.71
CA VAL A 157 -11.61 -7.98 14.19
C VAL A 157 -11.58 -9.22 13.29
N GLN A 158 -10.59 -9.35 12.39
CA GLN A 158 -10.46 -10.51 11.51
C GLN A 158 -10.13 -11.80 12.29
N VAL A 159 -9.25 -11.75 13.28
CA VAL A 159 -8.95 -12.89 14.16
C VAL A 159 -10.21 -13.33 14.87
N SER A 160 -10.98 -12.39 15.44
CA SER A 160 -12.26 -12.70 16.09
C SER A 160 -13.27 -13.32 15.11
N TYR A 161 -13.33 -12.80 13.88
CA TYR A 161 -14.18 -13.31 12.83
C TYR A 161 -13.80 -14.74 12.42
N VAL A 162 -12.52 -14.99 12.16
CA VAL A 162 -11.98 -16.31 11.77
C VAL A 162 -12.14 -17.32 12.91
N ALA A 163 -11.88 -16.92 14.15
CA ALA A 163 -12.05 -17.78 15.32
C ALA A 163 -13.50 -18.28 15.44
N ARG A 164 -14.48 -17.38 15.25
CA ARG A 164 -15.91 -17.72 15.36
C ARG A 164 -16.46 -18.49 14.17
N THR A 165 -15.96 -18.21 12.96
CA THR A 165 -16.55 -18.75 11.71
C THR A 165 -15.84 -19.97 11.16
N LEU A 166 -14.54 -20.13 11.46
CA LEU A 166 -13.72 -21.25 10.99
C LEU A 166 -13.23 -22.11 12.16
N LEU A 167 -12.46 -21.55 13.09
CA LEU A 167 -11.71 -22.35 14.07
C LEU A 167 -12.62 -23.06 15.08
N ALA A 168 -13.47 -22.33 15.80
CA ALA A 168 -14.34 -22.93 16.82
C ALA A 168 -15.29 -23.99 16.22
N PRO A 169 -15.98 -23.75 15.09
CA PRO A 169 -16.81 -24.79 14.47
C PRO A 169 -16.04 -26.03 14.00
N LEU A 170 -14.79 -25.90 13.53
CA LEU A 170 -13.93 -27.05 13.17
C LEU A 170 -13.54 -27.86 14.41
N VAL A 171 -13.12 -27.18 15.49
CA VAL A 171 -12.74 -27.82 16.77
C VAL A 171 -13.94 -28.54 17.40
N ASP A 172 -15.11 -27.89 17.38
CA ASP A 172 -16.39 -28.46 17.84
C ASP A 172 -16.93 -29.56 16.90
N ARG A 173 -16.26 -29.82 15.76
CA ARG A 173 -16.66 -30.79 14.73
C ARG A 173 -18.05 -30.55 14.15
N ARG A 174 -18.48 -29.29 14.07
CA ARG A 174 -19.75 -28.91 13.43
C ARG A 174 -19.69 -29.08 11.90
N PHE A 175 -18.51 -28.94 11.33
CA PHE A 175 -18.17 -29.29 9.95
C PHE A 175 -16.69 -29.66 9.86
N SER A 176 -16.28 -30.28 8.75
CA SER A 176 -14.86 -30.55 8.43
C SER A 176 -14.30 -29.63 7.35
N VAL A 177 -15.18 -28.97 6.59
CA VAL A 177 -14.82 -28.08 5.48
C VAL A 177 -15.70 -26.83 5.52
N MET A 178 -15.06 -25.66 5.50
CA MET A 178 -15.70 -24.38 5.24
C MET A 178 -15.09 -23.73 4.02
N GLU A 179 -15.94 -23.29 3.10
CA GLU A 179 -15.55 -22.58 1.90
C GLU A 179 -16.60 -21.54 1.55
N VAL A 180 -16.15 -20.35 1.14
CA VAL A 180 -17.06 -19.32 0.65
C VAL A 180 -17.54 -19.63 -0.76
N LYS A 181 -18.80 -19.31 -1.03
CA LYS A 181 -19.38 -19.41 -2.38
C LYS A 181 -18.75 -18.34 -3.29
N SER A 182 -18.44 -18.71 -4.53
CA SER A 182 -17.97 -17.75 -5.55
C SER A 182 -18.90 -16.54 -5.70
N THR A 183 -20.22 -16.77 -5.65
CA THR A 183 -21.23 -15.70 -5.73
C THR A 183 -21.21 -14.74 -4.55
N ALA A 184 -20.72 -15.15 -3.38
CA ALA A 184 -20.59 -14.26 -2.22
C ALA A 184 -19.29 -13.45 -2.27
N GLU A 185 -18.21 -14.01 -2.83
CA GLU A 185 -16.94 -13.30 -3.02
C GLU A 185 -17.03 -12.23 -4.12
N ASN A 186 -17.82 -12.48 -5.17
CA ASN A 186 -17.95 -11.58 -6.33
C ASN A 186 -18.99 -10.46 -6.16
N GLN A 187 -19.57 -10.28 -4.97
CA GLN A 187 -20.48 -9.17 -4.64
C GLN A 187 -19.71 -7.90 -4.31
#